data_AF-A0AA96EGG6-F1
#
_entry.id   AF-A0AA96EGG6-F1
#
_cell.length_a   1.000
_cell.length_b   1.000
_cell.length_c   1.000
_cell.angle_alpha   90.00
_cell.angle_beta   90.00
_cell.angle_gamma   90.00
#
_symmetry.space_group_name_H-M   'P 1'
#
loop_
_entity.id
_entity.type
_entity.pdbx_description
1 polymer ?
#
loop_
_entity_poly.entity_id
_entity_poly.type
_entity_poly.pdbx_seq_one_letter_code
_entity_poly.pdbx_strand_id
1 'polypeptide(L)'
;MRRFALMLLVFAFGATTGCAAVNPEQQRAADQAKCAGYGYQPGTDQFANCMMKIDIRRENRADAQAQNDADMKARSIRRNGDTRFPVCSASMMDANLDTENNAWYGPNCREK
;
A
#
# COMPACT_ATOMS: atom_id res chain seq x y z
N MET A 1 17.41 -28.12 31.37
CA MET A 1 18.38 -27.94 30.25
C MET A 1 17.79 -28.33 28.89
N ARG A 2 17.53 -29.62 28.58
CA ARG A 2 17.03 -30.06 27.24
C ARG A 2 15.63 -29.52 26.84
N ARG A 3 14.72 -29.35 27.80
CA ARG A 3 13.35 -28.82 27.55
C ARG A 3 13.32 -27.31 27.27
N PHE A 4 14.25 -26.56 27.88
CA PHE A 4 14.41 -25.12 27.63
C PHE A 4 15.04 -24.84 26.27
N ALA A 5 15.98 -25.68 25.83
CA ALA A 5 16.56 -25.61 24.49
C ALA A 5 15.52 -25.86 23.37
N LEU A 6 14.57 -26.77 23.61
CA LEU A 6 13.46 -27.04 22.68
C LEU A 6 12.46 -25.88 22.61
N MET A 7 12.15 -25.21 23.72
CA MET A 7 11.29 -24.02 23.72
C MET A 7 11.92 -22.82 23.01
N LEU A 8 13.24 -22.63 23.13
CA LEU A 8 13.96 -21.55 22.43
C LEU A 8 14.03 -21.76 20.91
N LEU A 9 14.11 -23.01 20.44
CA LEU A 9 14.11 -23.35 19.02
C LEU A 9 12.76 -23.11 18.33
N VAL A 10 11.65 -23.33 19.03
CA VAL A 10 10.29 -23.08 18.50
C VAL A 10 10.00 -21.58 18.38
N PHE A 11 10.56 -20.74 19.26
CA PHE A 11 10.35 -19.29 19.24
C PHE A 11 11.13 -18.59 18.11
N ALA A 12 12.23 -19.18 17.64
CA ALA A 12 13.10 -18.59 16.61
C ALA A 12 12.51 -18.64 15.18
N PHE A 13 11.47 -19.46 14.93
CA PHE A 13 10.87 -19.62 13.60
C PHE A 13 9.59 -18.81 13.36
N GLY A 14 9.11 -18.05 14.36
CA GLY A 14 7.81 -17.35 14.28
C GLY A 14 7.84 -15.95 13.64
N ALA A 15 9.00 -15.44 13.23
CA ALA A 15 9.17 -14.02 12.84
C ALA A 15 9.28 -13.80 11.32
N THR A 16 8.53 -14.55 10.50
CA THR A 16 8.46 -14.36 9.04
C THR A 16 7.05 -13.98 8.56
N THR A 17 6.34 -13.11 9.29
CA THR A 17 5.12 -12.46 8.78
C THR A 17 5.46 -11.08 8.20
N GLY A 18 6.29 -11.06 7.17
CA GLY A 18 6.86 -9.82 6.62
C GLY A 18 6.85 -9.76 5.11
N CYS A 19 5.73 -10.11 4.48
CA CYS A 19 5.30 -9.73 3.12
C CYS A 19 3.95 -10.42 2.91
N ALA A 20 2.84 -9.75 3.22
CA ALA A 20 1.55 -10.19 2.70
C ALA A 20 1.54 -9.86 1.21
N ALA A 21 2.25 -10.67 0.42
CA ALA A 21 2.02 -10.72 -1.02
C ALA A 21 0.53 -11.01 -1.16
N VAL A 22 -0.23 -10.01 -1.64
CA VAL A 22 -1.66 -10.18 -1.88
C VAL A 22 -1.77 -11.32 -2.88
N ASN A 23 -2.17 -12.50 -2.39
CA ASN A 23 -2.34 -13.66 -3.24
C ASN A 23 -3.50 -13.35 -4.20
N PRO A 24 -3.27 -13.27 -5.52
CA PRO A 24 -4.30 -12.93 -6.49
C PRO A 24 -5.54 -13.84 -6.36
N GLU A 25 -5.32 -15.12 -6.04
CA GLU A 25 -6.40 -16.08 -5.82
C GLU A 25 -7.22 -15.77 -4.57
N GLN A 26 -6.56 -15.40 -3.47
CA GLN A 26 -7.25 -15.02 -2.24
C GLN A 26 -8.05 -13.73 -2.43
N GLN A 27 -7.50 -12.77 -3.17
CA GLN A 27 -8.18 -11.53 -3.50
C GLN A 27 -9.41 -11.80 -4.38
N ARG A 28 -9.25 -12.64 -5.41
CA ARG A 28 -10.34 -13.07 -6.28
C ARG A 28 -11.43 -13.80 -5.51
N ALA A 29 -11.08 -14.70 -4.59
CA ALA A 29 -12.04 -15.40 -3.74
C ALA A 29 -12.80 -14.42 -2.82
N ALA A 30 -12.13 -13.40 -2.27
CA ALA A 30 -12.77 -12.36 -1.48
C ALA A 30 -13.73 -11.50 -2.32
N ASP A 31 -13.34 -11.17 -3.56
CA ASP A 31 -14.18 -10.42 -4.50
C ASP A 31 -15.42 -11.26 -4.91
N GLN A 32 -15.22 -12.55 -5.17
CA GLN A 32 -16.31 -13.50 -5.44
C GLN A 32 -17.28 -13.61 -4.26
N ALA A 33 -16.76 -13.76 -3.04
CA ALA A 33 -17.58 -13.81 -1.83
C ALA A 33 -18.37 -12.51 -1.63
N LYS A 34 -17.77 -11.35 -1.96
CA LYS A 34 -18.45 -10.06 -1.91
C LYS A 34 -19.59 -9.98 -2.92
N CYS A 35 -19.37 -10.40 -4.16
CA CYS A 35 -20.43 -10.44 -5.18
C CYS A 35 -21.54 -11.43 -4.84
N ALA A 36 -21.20 -12.62 -4.33
CA ALA A 36 -22.17 -13.59 -3.83
C ALA A 36 -22.97 -13.04 -2.63
N GLY A 37 -22.33 -12.29 -1.73
CA GLY A 37 -22.97 -11.62 -0.60
C GLY A 37 -23.99 -10.55 -1.01
N TYR A 38 -23.86 -9.97 -2.21
CA TYR A 38 -24.88 -9.09 -2.80
C TYR A 38 -26.03 -9.86 -3.48
N GLY A 39 -25.97 -11.20 -3.50
CA GLY A 39 -26.99 -12.08 -4.09
C GLY A 39 -26.75 -12.45 -5.56
N TYR A 40 -25.66 -11.98 -6.16
CA TYR A 40 -25.33 -12.36 -7.54
C TYR A 40 -24.87 -13.82 -7.61
N GLN A 41 -25.41 -14.56 -8.58
CA GLN A 41 -25.06 -15.97 -8.77
C GLN A 41 -23.82 -16.11 -9.68
N PRO A 42 -22.81 -16.91 -9.31
CA PRO A 42 -21.67 -17.19 -10.18
C PRO A 42 -22.09 -17.68 -11.57
N GLY A 43 -21.37 -17.26 -12.60
CA GLY A 43 -21.67 -17.61 -13.99
C GLY A 43 -22.76 -16.77 -14.66
N THR A 44 -23.31 -15.76 -13.98
CA THR A 44 -24.25 -14.79 -14.55
C THR A 44 -23.54 -13.50 -14.98
N ASP A 45 -24.16 -12.78 -15.93
CA ASP A 45 -23.67 -11.46 -16.37
C ASP A 45 -23.62 -10.46 -15.21
N GLN A 46 -24.57 -10.53 -14.27
CA GLN A 46 -24.60 -9.63 -13.11
C GLN A 46 -23.40 -9.88 -12.18
N PHE A 47 -23.02 -11.16 -12.00
CA PHE A 47 -21.84 -11.52 -11.23
C PHE A 47 -20.55 -11.05 -11.92
N ALA A 48 -20.42 -11.25 -13.24
CA ALA A 48 -19.29 -10.76 -14.02
C ALA A 48 -19.16 -9.23 -13.93
N ASN A 49 -20.28 -8.52 -14.05
CA ASN A 49 -20.32 -7.07 -13.89
C ASN A 49 -19.94 -6.61 -12.48
N CYS A 50 -20.34 -7.34 -11.44
CA CYS A 50 -19.94 -7.05 -10.07
C CYS A 50 -18.41 -7.18 -9.91
N MET A 51 -17.83 -8.28 -10.38
CA MET A 51 -16.39 -8.52 -10.34
C MET A 51 -15.63 -7.44 -11.09
N MET A 52 -16.04 -7.11 -12.32
CA MET A 52 -15.46 -6.05 -13.14
C MET A 52 -15.49 -4.68 -12.42
N LYS A 53 -16.60 -4.33 -11.77
CA LYS A 53 -16.70 -3.07 -11.02
C LYS A 53 -15.75 -3.01 -9.82
N ILE A 54 -15.50 -4.13 -9.16
CA ILE A 54 -14.54 -4.20 -8.05
C ILE A 54 -13.13 -3.97 -8.57
N ASP A 55 -12.80 -4.60 -9.70
CA ASP A 55 -11.50 -4.48 -10.34
C ASP A 55 -11.19 -3.03 -10.75
N ILE A 56 -12.10 -2.41 -11.51
CA ILE A 56 -12.00 -0.98 -11.91
C ILE A 56 -11.85 -0.07 -10.69
N ARG A 57 -12.60 -0.33 -9.61
CA ARG A 57 -12.47 0.48 -8.37
C ARG A 57 -11.08 0.35 -7.74
N ARG A 58 -10.45 -0.81 -7.85
CA ARG A 58 -9.09 -1.03 -7.34
C ARG A 58 -8.08 -0.28 -8.20
N GLU A 59 -8.19 -0.38 -9.52
CA GLU A 59 -7.36 0.37 -10.48
C GLU A 59 -7.46 1.88 -10.23
N ASN A 60 -8.69 2.41 -10.20
CA ASN A 60 -8.93 3.83 -9.92
C ASN A 60 -8.30 4.29 -8.58
N ARG A 61 -8.27 3.41 -7.57
CA ARG A 61 -7.64 3.73 -6.28
C ARG A 61 -6.12 3.79 -6.40
N ALA A 62 -5.52 2.85 -7.13
CA ALA A 62 -4.09 2.84 -7.38
C ALA A 62 -3.67 4.09 -8.18
N ASP A 63 -4.43 4.44 -9.22
CA ASP A 63 -4.19 5.64 -10.02
C ASP A 63 -4.30 6.92 -9.19
N ALA A 64 -5.35 7.03 -8.37
CA ALA A 64 -5.51 8.16 -7.46
C ALA A 64 -4.36 8.26 -6.45
N GLN A 65 -3.86 7.13 -5.93
CA GLN A 65 -2.70 7.12 -5.04
C GLN A 65 -1.44 7.61 -5.75
N ALA A 66 -1.17 7.14 -6.97
CA ALA A 66 -0.04 7.58 -7.76
C ALA A 66 -0.11 9.08 -8.11
N GLN A 67 -1.30 9.58 -8.44
CA GLN A 67 -1.51 11.01 -8.68
C GLN A 67 -1.26 11.85 -7.43
N ASN A 68 -1.81 11.44 -6.28
CA ASN A 68 -1.59 12.13 -5.01
C ASN A 68 -0.10 12.17 -4.63
N ASP A 69 0.61 11.07 -4.85
CA ASP A 69 2.05 10.97 -4.60
C ASP A 69 2.87 11.92 -5.50
N ALA A 70 2.57 11.92 -6.80
CA ALA A 70 3.16 12.85 -7.76
C ALA A 70 2.89 14.31 -7.41
N ASP A 71 1.68 14.64 -6.96
CA ASP A 71 1.31 15.99 -6.52
C ASP A 71 2.07 16.42 -5.25
N MET A 72 2.26 15.50 -4.31
CA MET A 72 3.07 15.75 -3.11
C MET A 72 4.53 16.01 -3.48
N LYS A 73 5.11 15.19 -4.36
CA LYS A 73 6.46 15.37 -4.90
C LYS A 73 6.62 16.72 -5.59
N ALA A 74 5.70 17.07 -6.49
CA ALA A 74 5.72 18.36 -7.18
C ALA A 74 5.63 19.53 -6.20
N ARG A 75 4.82 19.41 -5.13
CA ARG A 75 4.67 20.44 -4.12
C ARG A 75 5.93 20.66 -3.29
N SER A 76 6.64 19.60 -2.88
CA SER A 76 7.89 19.74 -2.11
C SER A 76 8.98 20.39 -2.97
N ILE A 77 9.07 20.03 -4.26
CA ILE A 77 10.01 20.64 -5.21
C ILE A 77 9.76 22.13 -5.36
N ARG A 78 8.48 22.54 -5.50
CA ARG A 78 8.11 23.95 -5.61
C ARG A 78 8.48 24.79 -4.38
N ARG A 79 8.67 24.16 -3.21
CA ARG A 79 9.05 24.84 -1.96
C ARG A 79 10.57 24.93 -1.77
N ASN A 80 11.37 24.40 -2.69
CA ASN A 80 12.83 24.46 -2.56
C ASN A 80 13.30 25.91 -2.45
N GLY A 81 14.16 26.17 -1.47
CA GLY A 81 14.61 27.52 -1.11
C GLY A 81 13.65 28.33 -0.22
N ASP A 82 12.42 27.87 0.01
CA ASP A 82 11.52 28.48 1.01
C ASP A 82 11.83 27.95 2.41
N THR A 83 12.57 28.75 3.19
CA THR A 83 13.03 28.39 4.53
C THR A 83 11.91 28.24 5.56
N ARG A 84 10.67 28.65 5.24
CA ARG A 84 9.50 28.42 6.09
C ARG A 84 9.09 26.95 6.14
N PHE A 85 9.46 26.16 5.13
CA PHE A 85 9.22 24.72 5.10
C PHE A 85 10.51 23.98 5.49
N PRO A 86 10.49 23.03 6.42
CA PRO A 86 11.67 22.22 6.73
C PRO A 86 12.04 21.30 5.55
N VAL A 87 13.29 20.85 5.49
CA VAL A 87 13.72 19.81 4.51
C VAL A 87 13.06 18.49 4.88
N CYS A 88 12.43 17.83 3.91
CA CYS A 88 11.81 16.54 4.11
C CYS A 88 12.84 15.51 4.59
N SER A 89 12.42 14.62 5.49
CA SER A 89 13.26 13.55 6.00
C SER A 89 12.43 12.32 6.35
N ALA A 90 13.11 11.19 6.55
CA ALA A 90 12.50 9.94 6.99
C ALA A 90 11.73 10.03 8.31
N SER A 91 11.99 11.06 9.13
CA SER A 91 11.31 11.26 10.41
C SER A 91 9.97 11.99 10.28
N MET A 92 9.66 12.54 9.10
CA MET A 92 8.39 13.23 8.87
C MET A 92 7.29 12.22 8.53
N MET A 93 6.16 12.34 9.21
CA MET A 93 4.96 11.60 8.84
C MET A 93 4.53 11.99 7.43
N ASP A 94 4.09 11.01 6.65
CA ASP A 94 3.64 11.16 5.26
C ASP A 94 4.72 11.66 4.28
N ALA A 95 6.00 11.55 4.64
CA ALA A 95 7.10 11.74 3.71
C ALA A 95 7.43 10.44 2.97
N ASN A 96 7.57 10.53 1.66
CA ASN A 96 8.00 9.45 0.79
C ASN A 96 9.41 9.70 0.27
N LEU A 97 10.13 8.62 -0.04
CA LEU A 97 11.47 8.67 -0.61
C LEU A 97 11.38 8.58 -2.13
N ASP A 98 11.96 9.55 -2.83
CA ASP A 98 12.19 9.46 -4.27
C ASP A 98 13.40 8.56 -4.51
N THR A 99 13.17 7.36 -5.05
CA THR A 99 14.22 6.38 -5.28
C THR A 99 15.13 6.73 -6.46
N GLU A 100 14.76 7.73 -7.29
CA GLU A 100 15.58 8.16 -8.42
C GLU A 100 16.74 9.06 -7.97
N ASN A 101 16.46 10.00 -7.06
CA ASN A 101 17.43 11.01 -6.60
C ASN A 101 17.77 10.92 -5.10
N ASN A 102 17.18 9.96 -4.37
CA ASN A 102 17.31 9.76 -2.93
C ASN A 102 16.87 10.95 -2.05
N ALA A 103 16.00 11.82 -2.57
CA ALA A 103 15.44 12.93 -1.82
C ALA A 103 14.08 12.56 -1.20
N TRP A 104 13.82 13.05 0.00
CA TRP A 104 12.50 12.92 0.62
C TRP A 104 11.56 14.01 0.10
N TYR A 105 10.29 13.68 -0.05
CA TYR A 105 9.22 14.64 -0.39
C TYR A 105 7.98 14.38 0.46
N GLY A 106 7.14 15.39 0.63
CA GLY A 106 5.96 15.27 1.48
C GLY A 106 5.09 16.52 1.53
N PRO A 107 3.93 16.44 2.19
CA PRO A 107 2.88 17.45 2.12
C PRO A 107 3.26 18.78 2.77
N ASN A 108 4.17 18.80 3.75
CA ASN A 108 4.49 19.96 4.60
C ASN A 108 5.98 20.31 4.68
N CYS A 109 6.76 19.86 3.70
CA CYS A 109 8.21 20.07 3.65
C CYS A 109 8.67 20.39 2.23
N ARG A 110 9.94 20.76 2.09
CA ARG A 110 10.65 20.98 0.81
C ARG A 110 11.65 19.86 0.58
N GLU A 111 11.97 19.58 -0.68
CA GLU A 111 12.96 18.55 -1.03
C GLU A 111 14.37 18.97 -0.56
N LYS A 112 14.73 20.25 -0.70
CA LYS A 112 16.04 20.83 -0.34
C LYS A 112 15.96 22.29 0.08
#